data_AF-A0A210R355-F1
#
_entry.id   AF-A0A210R355-F1
#
_cell.length_a   1.000
_cell.length_b   1.000
_cell.length_c   1.000
_cell.angle_alpha   90.00
_cell.angle_beta   90.00
_cell.angle_gamma   90.00
#
_symmetry.space_group_name_H-M   'P 1'
#
loop_
_entity.id
_entity.type
_entity.pdbx_description
1 polymer ?
#
loop_
_entity_poly.entity_id
_entity_poly.type
_entity_poly.pdbx_seq_one_letter_code
_entity_poly.pdbx_strand_id
1 'polypeptide(L)'
;MLLHMFLTWVCGVSSYTLSSDKDQENIYKINILFHKLEEMQVQKSAESSSPFTPTRYQGAYESEWNLILNESTNSTQQPTVFSVKDTDIFANTWITISLIEAFVYGRSPKPTEEHLRRSIYSIKRSTDKAGNSSNSRMTIWPQEYDTALKAWIRGPVNLMRLGKCMAGDKVEQLSRGPDTSDLHSIIRRLTFSKDLFNVPPDFGSTFINIGLGSVLRSMNSYFVGAYDTWTSNFANSNSVMASLKYHAYRPFSSTRQASNVVDTRTYFFLRKFLQEAKGEQKDVLLVPLWVWFRIFIHFSGNCSLCQIKSRRNV
;
A
#
# COMPACT_ATOMS: atom_id res chain seq x y z
N MET A 1 -10.54 -13.17 3.43
CA MET A 1 -10.84 -14.57 3.05
C MET A 1 -11.03 -14.75 1.55
N LEU A 2 -11.82 -13.91 0.86
CA LEU A 2 -11.99 -13.97 -0.61
C LEU A 2 -10.70 -13.76 -1.43
N LEU A 3 -9.75 -12.96 -0.91
CA LEU A 3 -8.46 -12.68 -1.56
C LEU A 3 -7.49 -13.88 -1.56
N HIS A 4 -7.58 -14.77 -0.56
CA HIS A 4 -6.78 -15.99 -0.50
C HIS A 4 -7.31 -17.08 -1.45
N MET A 5 -8.62 -17.07 -1.74
CA MET A 5 -9.21 -18.01 -2.71
C MET A 5 -8.83 -17.67 -4.16
N PHE A 6 -8.47 -16.42 -4.47
CA PHE A 6 -8.03 -16.03 -5.81
C PHE A 6 -6.59 -16.54 -6.10
N LEU A 7 -5.72 -16.53 -5.08
CA LEU A 7 -4.30 -16.90 -5.16
C LEU A 7 -4.04 -18.39 -5.40
N THR A 8 -4.89 -19.28 -4.86
CA THR A 8 -4.75 -20.73 -5.08
C THR A 8 -5.36 -21.22 -6.39
N TRP A 9 -6.22 -20.42 -7.02
CA TRP A 9 -6.98 -20.87 -8.19
C TRP A 9 -6.36 -20.47 -9.52
N VAL A 10 -5.80 -19.26 -9.62
CA VAL A 10 -5.20 -18.75 -10.88
C VAL A 10 -3.87 -19.47 -11.23
N CYS A 11 -3.11 -19.94 -10.24
CA CYS A 11 -1.83 -20.62 -10.48
C CYS A 11 -1.94 -22.15 -10.66
N GLY A 12 -3.13 -22.74 -10.49
CA GLY A 12 -3.31 -24.20 -10.42
C GLY A 12 -3.81 -24.89 -11.71
N VAL A 13 -4.22 -24.14 -12.73
CA VAL A 13 -4.85 -24.72 -13.94
C VAL A 13 -3.88 -24.68 -15.11
N SER A 14 -2.74 -25.34 -14.96
CA SER A 14 -1.98 -25.80 -16.13
C SER A 14 -2.10 -27.31 -16.21
N SER A 15 -2.74 -27.78 -17.29
CA SER A 15 -2.71 -29.18 -17.74
C SER A 15 -3.60 -30.18 -16.98
N TYR A 16 -4.93 -30.07 -17.06
CA TYR A 16 -5.81 -31.22 -16.88
C TYR A 16 -6.88 -31.30 -17.97
N THR A 17 -7.01 -32.48 -18.55
CA THR A 17 -8.02 -32.89 -19.53
C THR A 17 -9.43 -32.76 -18.96
N LEU A 18 -10.12 -31.72 -19.46
CA LEU A 18 -11.55 -31.44 -19.62
C LEU A 18 -12.59 -32.46 -19.07
N SER A 19 -13.42 -31.98 -18.14
CA SER A 19 -14.81 -32.42 -17.97
C SER A 19 -15.74 -31.22 -18.15
N SER A 20 -16.72 -31.31 -19.06
CA SER A 20 -17.52 -30.17 -19.55
C SER A 20 -18.27 -29.37 -18.48
N ASP A 21 -18.76 -30.04 -17.44
CA ASP A 21 -19.71 -29.41 -16.51
C ASP A 21 -19.00 -28.53 -15.48
N LYS A 22 -17.82 -28.95 -15.01
CA LYS A 22 -16.98 -28.15 -14.11
C LYS A 22 -16.44 -26.90 -14.81
N ASP A 23 -16.17 -26.99 -16.11
CA ASP A 23 -15.70 -25.84 -16.89
C ASP A 23 -16.78 -24.77 -17.04
N GLN A 24 -18.04 -25.15 -17.26
CA GLN A 24 -19.15 -24.21 -17.32
C GLN A 24 -19.41 -23.53 -15.97
N GLU A 25 -19.38 -24.29 -14.87
CA GLU A 25 -19.50 -23.73 -13.52
C GLU A 25 -18.38 -22.73 -13.21
N ASN A 26 -17.15 -23.05 -13.62
CA ASN A 26 -15.98 -22.20 -13.45
C ASN A 26 -16.11 -20.90 -14.26
N ILE A 27 -16.52 -20.97 -15.52
CA ILE A 27 -16.76 -19.78 -16.36
C ILE A 27 -17.84 -18.89 -15.73
N TYR A 28 -18.92 -19.49 -15.22
CA TYR A 28 -19.98 -18.75 -14.54
C TYR A 28 -19.46 -17.99 -13.30
N LYS A 29 -18.65 -18.64 -12.46
CA LYS A 29 -18.02 -18.01 -11.29
C LYS A 29 -17.08 -16.87 -11.68
N ILE A 30 -16.29 -17.05 -12.74
CA ILE A 30 -15.40 -16.00 -13.27
C ILE A 30 -16.21 -14.79 -13.71
N ASN A 31 -17.30 -15.00 -14.45
CA ASN A 31 -18.16 -13.91 -14.92
C ASN A 31 -18.83 -13.15 -13.76
N ILE A 32 -19.33 -13.85 -12.75
CA ILE A 32 -19.89 -13.21 -11.54
C ILE A 32 -18.82 -12.33 -10.87
N LEU A 33 -17.62 -12.88 -10.69
CA LEU A 33 -16.56 -12.16 -10.01
C LEU A 33 -16.08 -10.95 -10.81
N PHE A 34 -16.00 -11.07 -12.14
CA PHE A 34 -15.70 -9.97 -13.03
C PHE A 34 -16.70 -8.81 -12.85
N HIS A 35 -18.00 -9.08 -12.94
CA HIS A 35 -19.02 -8.04 -12.77
C HIS A 35 -19.03 -7.45 -11.36
N LYS A 36 -18.82 -8.27 -10.32
CA LYS A 36 -18.67 -7.77 -8.96
C LYS A 36 -17.48 -6.80 -8.83
N LEU A 37 -16.36 -7.09 -9.49
CA LEU A 37 -15.22 -6.18 -9.52
C LEU A 37 -15.53 -4.88 -10.29
N GLU A 38 -16.27 -4.93 -11.39
CA GLU A 38 -16.73 -3.72 -12.08
C GLU A 38 -17.60 -2.84 -11.18
N GLU A 39 -18.55 -3.45 -10.45
CA GLU A 39 -19.43 -2.77 -9.50
C GLU A 39 -18.67 -2.18 -8.30
N MET A 40 -17.62 -2.86 -7.85
CA MET A 40 -16.77 -2.41 -6.74
C MET A 40 -15.88 -1.23 -7.11
N GLN A 41 -15.59 -1.00 -8.39
CA GLN A 41 -14.83 0.18 -8.81
C GLN A 41 -15.66 1.43 -8.57
N VAL A 42 -15.09 2.42 -7.87
CA VAL A 42 -15.75 3.70 -7.62
C VAL A 42 -16.01 4.42 -8.95
N GLN A 43 -17.28 4.60 -9.30
CA GLN A 43 -17.67 5.22 -10.57
C GLN A 43 -17.57 6.75 -10.55
N LYS A 44 -17.75 7.38 -9.39
CA LYS A 44 -17.69 8.83 -9.20
C LYS A 44 -16.95 9.16 -7.90
N SER A 45 -16.05 10.14 -7.97
CA SER A 45 -15.39 10.65 -6.76
C SER A 45 -16.42 11.28 -5.84
N ALA A 46 -16.29 11.03 -4.54
CA ALA A 46 -17.10 11.63 -3.51
C ALA A 46 -16.17 12.09 -2.40
N GLU A 47 -15.97 13.41 -2.30
CA GLU A 47 -15.26 14.00 -1.18
C GLU A 47 -16.24 14.18 -0.03
N SER A 48 -15.86 13.71 1.16
CA SER A 48 -16.68 13.83 2.35
C SER A 48 -15.97 14.65 3.42
N SER A 49 -16.66 15.67 3.93
CA SER A 49 -16.25 16.40 5.13
C SER A 49 -16.60 15.65 6.43
N SER A 50 -17.43 14.60 6.34
CA SER A 50 -17.80 13.75 7.48
C SER A 50 -16.72 12.69 7.73
N PRO A 51 -16.26 12.51 8.98
CA PRO A 51 -15.33 11.43 9.33
C PRO A 51 -15.93 10.03 9.22
N PHE A 52 -17.27 9.92 9.15
CA PHE A 52 -18.00 8.66 9.09
C PHE A 52 -18.40 8.27 7.67
N THR A 53 -18.22 9.17 6.70
CA THR A 53 -18.46 8.89 5.29
C THR A 53 -17.11 8.92 4.58
N PRO A 54 -16.62 7.78 4.06
CA PRO A 54 -15.30 7.72 3.46
C PRO A 54 -15.24 8.56 2.19
N THR A 55 -14.14 9.29 2.02
CA THR A 55 -13.77 9.86 0.73
C THR A 55 -13.46 8.73 -0.24
N ARG A 56 -13.99 8.84 -1.46
CA ARG A 56 -13.82 7.87 -2.52
C ARG A 56 -13.31 8.55 -3.78
N TYR A 57 -12.40 7.89 -4.48
CA TYR A 57 -11.81 8.40 -5.72
C TYR A 57 -12.29 7.59 -6.91
N GLN A 58 -12.77 8.25 -7.96
CA GLN A 58 -13.15 7.57 -9.19
C GLN A 58 -12.02 6.68 -9.70
N GLY A 59 -12.38 5.46 -10.10
CA GLY A 59 -11.46 4.44 -10.58
C GLY A 59 -10.73 3.66 -9.50
N ALA A 60 -10.83 4.06 -8.23
CA ALA A 60 -10.28 3.31 -7.12
C ALA A 60 -11.12 2.07 -6.78
N TYR A 61 -10.45 1.10 -6.17
CA TYR A 61 -11.08 0.06 -5.35
C TYR A 61 -10.92 0.42 -3.89
N GLU A 62 -12.01 0.33 -3.13
CA GLU A 62 -12.00 0.57 -1.69
C GLU A 62 -11.19 -0.53 -1.00
N SER A 63 -10.24 -0.14 -0.14
CA SER A 63 -9.51 -1.03 0.73
C SER A 63 -9.90 -0.79 2.18
N GLU A 64 -9.77 -1.81 3.03
CA GLU A 64 -10.15 -1.71 4.44
C GLU A 64 -8.93 -1.90 5.32
N TRP A 65 -8.67 -0.91 6.17
CA TRP A 65 -7.60 -0.92 7.14
C TRP A 65 -8.15 -1.33 8.50
N ASN A 66 -7.64 -2.45 9.01
CA ASN A 66 -8.03 -3.02 10.29
C ASN A 66 -6.96 -2.69 11.34
N LEU A 67 -7.32 -1.88 12.33
CA LEU A 67 -6.52 -1.62 13.50
C LEU A 67 -6.94 -2.57 14.62
N ILE A 68 -6.02 -3.46 15.01
CA ILE A 68 -6.22 -4.39 16.13
C ILE A 68 -5.79 -3.67 17.40
N LEU A 69 -6.71 -3.57 18.37
CA LEU A 69 -6.52 -2.67 19.52
C LEU A 69 -6.08 -3.40 20.79
N ASN A 70 -6.50 -4.65 20.94
CA ASN A 70 -6.23 -5.47 22.11
C ASN A 70 -5.48 -6.75 21.68
N GLU A 71 -4.16 -6.73 21.80
CA GLU A 71 -3.31 -7.93 21.86
C GLU A 71 -2.99 -8.22 23.33
N SER A 72 -4.00 -8.28 24.20
CA SER A 72 -3.78 -8.77 25.56
C SER A 72 -3.47 -10.26 25.47
N THR A 73 -2.22 -10.63 25.74
CA THR A 73 -1.71 -12.02 25.66
C THR A 73 -2.42 -12.97 26.63
N ASN A 74 -3.23 -12.46 27.56
CA ASN A 74 -3.87 -13.21 28.64
C ASN A 74 -5.41 -13.14 28.64
N SER A 75 -6.05 -12.54 27.64
CA SER A 75 -7.51 -12.47 27.56
C SER A 75 -8.07 -13.42 26.50
N THR A 76 -9.04 -14.25 26.88
CA THR A 76 -9.88 -15.05 25.97
C THR A 76 -10.85 -14.20 25.12
N GLN A 77 -10.79 -12.87 25.23
CA GLN A 77 -11.63 -11.94 24.49
C GLN A 77 -11.13 -11.81 23.05
N GLN A 78 -12.06 -11.81 22.09
CA GLN A 78 -11.74 -11.52 20.71
C GLN A 78 -11.14 -10.11 20.59
N PRO A 79 -10.11 -9.93 19.75
CA PRO A 79 -9.52 -8.61 19.56
C PRO A 79 -10.58 -7.64 19.03
N THR A 80 -10.69 -6.47 19.67
CA THR A 80 -11.46 -5.37 19.11
C THR A 80 -10.77 -4.91 17.83
N VAL A 81 -11.44 -5.13 16.69
CA VAL A 81 -10.98 -4.70 15.37
C VAL A 81 -11.70 -3.42 15.00
N PHE A 82 -10.94 -2.36 14.80
CA PHE A 82 -11.45 -1.10 14.29
C PHE A 82 -11.10 -0.98 12.80
N SER A 83 -12.12 -0.86 11.94
CA SER A 83 -11.95 -0.87 10.49
C SER A 83 -12.26 0.48 9.86
N VAL A 84 -11.40 0.94 8.97
CA VAL A 84 -11.63 2.16 8.17
C VAL A 84 -11.43 1.87 6.70
N LYS A 85 -12.46 2.21 5.92
CA LYS A 85 -12.41 2.18 4.45
C LYS A 85 -11.54 3.31 3.93
N ASP A 86 -10.58 2.99 3.10
CA ASP A 86 -9.64 3.91 2.46
C ASP A 86 -9.34 3.45 1.04
N THR A 87 -8.28 3.98 0.43
CA THR A 87 -7.81 3.59 -0.88
C THR A 87 -6.29 3.56 -0.88
N ASP A 88 -5.72 2.43 -1.25
CA ASP A 88 -4.28 2.32 -1.51
C ASP A 88 -4.00 1.91 -2.96
N ILE A 89 -2.83 2.33 -3.45
CA ILE A 89 -2.36 2.02 -4.79
C ILE A 89 -2.13 0.53 -4.99
N PHE A 90 -1.73 -0.19 -3.94
CA PHE A 90 -1.30 -1.58 -4.06
C PHE A 90 -2.49 -2.45 -4.48
N ALA A 91 -3.60 -2.38 -3.74
CA ALA A 91 -4.83 -3.08 -4.06
C ALA A 91 -5.37 -2.67 -5.44
N ASN A 92 -5.43 -1.36 -5.72
CA ASN A 92 -5.95 -0.87 -6.99
C ASN A 92 -5.14 -1.36 -8.19
N THR A 93 -3.81 -1.31 -8.10
CA THR A 93 -2.90 -1.77 -9.16
C THR A 93 -2.96 -3.28 -9.30
N TRP A 94 -2.99 -4.03 -8.19
CA TRP A 94 -3.05 -5.49 -8.21
C TRP A 94 -4.34 -6.00 -8.86
N ILE A 95 -5.49 -5.44 -8.49
CA ILE A 95 -6.78 -5.78 -9.11
C ILE A 95 -6.76 -5.47 -10.61
N THR A 96 -6.20 -4.32 -11.00
CA THR A 96 -6.08 -3.93 -12.41
C THR A 96 -5.23 -4.93 -13.21
N ILE A 97 -4.06 -5.33 -12.69
CA ILE A 97 -3.21 -6.37 -13.29
C ILE A 97 -3.99 -7.68 -13.40
N SER A 98 -4.66 -8.07 -12.32
CA SER A 98 -5.39 -9.33 -12.23
C SER A 98 -6.54 -9.41 -13.25
N LEU A 99 -7.25 -8.31 -13.50
CA LEU A 99 -8.29 -8.24 -14.53
C LEU A 99 -7.73 -8.41 -15.94
N ILE A 100 -6.58 -7.80 -16.24
CA ILE A 100 -5.92 -7.94 -17.54
C ILE A 100 -5.45 -9.38 -17.73
N GLU A 101 -4.74 -9.93 -16.74
CA GLU A 101 -4.22 -11.30 -16.81
C GLU A 101 -5.34 -12.36 -16.82
N ALA A 102 -6.42 -12.15 -16.08
CA ALA A 102 -7.58 -13.04 -16.11
C ALA A 102 -8.25 -13.07 -17.49
N PHE A 103 -8.28 -11.95 -18.22
CA PHE A 103 -8.76 -11.93 -19.60
C PHE A 103 -7.81 -12.72 -20.52
N VAL A 104 -6.50 -12.47 -20.41
CA VAL A 104 -5.50 -13.05 -21.32
C VAL A 104 -5.33 -14.56 -21.08
N TYR A 105 -5.26 -14.99 -19.83
CA TYR A 105 -4.90 -16.35 -19.45
C TYR A 105 -6.05 -17.15 -18.82
N GLY A 106 -7.06 -16.45 -18.27
CA GLY A 106 -8.10 -17.05 -17.41
C GLY A 106 -9.49 -17.15 -18.04
N ARG A 107 -9.65 -16.85 -19.34
CA ARG A 107 -10.96 -16.81 -20.04
C ARG A 107 -11.99 -15.85 -19.43
N SER A 108 -11.55 -14.88 -18.62
CA SER A 108 -12.42 -13.83 -18.09
C SER A 108 -12.91 -12.91 -19.21
N PRO A 109 -14.07 -12.26 -19.06
CA PRO A 109 -14.46 -11.17 -19.94
C PRO A 109 -13.37 -10.10 -20.05
N LYS A 110 -13.28 -9.46 -21.22
CA LYS A 110 -12.33 -8.39 -21.48
C LYS A 110 -12.75 -7.14 -20.69
N PRO A 111 -11.89 -6.59 -19.80
CA PRO A 111 -12.18 -5.30 -19.16
C PRO A 111 -12.26 -4.18 -20.22
N THR A 112 -13.13 -3.21 -20.01
CA THR A 112 -13.23 -2.08 -20.95
C THR A 112 -12.03 -1.14 -20.82
N GLU A 113 -11.65 -0.47 -21.91
CA GLU A 113 -10.59 0.54 -21.91
C GLU A 113 -10.85 1.63 -20.87
N GLU A 114 -12.10 2.08 -20.77
CA GLU A 114 -12.48 3.11 -19.81
C GLU A 114 -12.36 2.64 -18.36
N HIS A 115 -12.71 1.39 -18.06
CA HIS A 115 -12.48 0.80 -16.73
C HIS A 115 -11.00 0.89 -16.35
N LEU A 116 -10.10 0.42 -17.22
CA LEU A 116 -8.66 0.44 -16.98
C LEU A 116 -8.12 1.88 -16.86
N ARG A 117 -8.56 2.79 -17.73
CA ARG A 117 -8.16 4.22 -17.70
C ARG A 117 -8.53 4.88 -16.38
N ARG A 118 -9.75 4.67 -15.87
CA ARG A 118 -10.16 5.19 -14.55
C ARG A 118 -9.25 4.67 -13.44
N SER A 119 -8.92 3.38 -13.43
CA SER A 119 -7.97 2.81 -12.47
C SER A 119 -6.60 3.48 -12.54
N ILE A 120 -6.05 3.67 -13.75
CA ILE A 120 -4.76 4.34 -13.96
C ILE A 120 -4.78 5.79 -13.47
N TYR A 121 -5.86 6.54 -13.74
CA TYR A 121 -6.01 7.91 -13.21
C TYR A 121 -6.08 7.94 -11.68
N SER A 122 -6.72 6.95 -11.06
CA SER A 122 -6.74 6.81 -9.61
C SER A 122 -5.34 6.52 -9.06
N ILE A 123 -4.60 5.58 -9.67
CA ILE A 123 -3.21 5.23 -9.33
C ILE A 123 -2.30 6.47 -9.37
N LYS A 124 -2.49 7.37 -10.34
CA LYS A 124 -1.71 8.62 -10.45
C LYS A 124 -1.75 9.47 -9.17
N ARG A 125 -2.84 9.43 -8.41
CA ARG A 125 -3.00 10.22 -7.17
C ARG A 125 -1.96 9.88 -6.11
N SER A 126 -1.40 8.68 -6.19
CA SER A 126 -0.34 8.15 -5.33
C SER A 126 1.07 8.46 -5.83
N THR A 127 1.24 9.26 -6.90
CA THR A 127 2.56 9.71 -7.34
C THR A 127 3.19 10.58 -6.26
N ASP A 128 4.49 10.42 -5.99
CA ASP A 128 5.20 11.20 -4.99
C ASP A 128 5.30 12.68 -5.39
N LYS A 129 4.60 13.54 -4.66
CA LYS A 129 4.55 14.99 -4.92
C LYS A 129 5.59 15.80 -4.15
N ALA A 130 6.36 15.19 -3.25
CA ALA A 130 7.41 15.90 -2.53
C ALA A 130 8.75 15.96 -3.31
N GLY A 131 8.85 15.25 -4.43
CA GLY A 131 9.98 15.36 -5.37
C GLY A 131 9.69 16.31 -6.53
N ASN A 132 10.64 16.45 -7.46
CA ASN A 132 10.40 17.13 -8.74
C ASN A 132 9.16 16.53 -9.43
N SER A 133 8.39 17.38 -10.10
CA SER A 133 7.09 17.06 -10.72
C SER A 133 7.12 15.97 -11.80
N SER A 134 8.30 15.53 -12.22
CA SER A 134 8.51 14.53 -13.28
C SER A 134 9.03 13.19 -12.75
N ASN A 135 8.58 12.70 -11.59
CA ASN A 135 9.00 11.38 -11.09
C ASN A 135 7.88 10.32 -11.18
N SER A 136 8.26 9.04 -11.17
CA SER A 136 7.33 7.90 -11.21
C SER A 136 7.39 7.06 -9.93
N ARG A 137 7.84 7.66 -8.83
CA ARG A 137 7.83 7.03 -7.50
C ARG A 137 6.43 7.13 -6.93
N MET A 138 6.01 6.09 -6.23
CA MET A 138 4.65 6.01 -5.69
C MET A 138 4.68 5.93 -4.17
N THR A 139 3.71 6.59 -3.53
CA THR A 139 3.32 6.35 -2.14
C THR A 139 2.17 5.38 -2.07
N ILE A 140 2.05 4.65 -0.98
CA ILE A 140 0.94 3.70 -0.78
C ILE A 140 -0.44 4.39 -0.87
N TRP A 141 -0.59 5.58 -0.26
CA TRP A 141 -1.84 6.36 -0.31
C TRP A 141 -1.75 7.57 -1.24
N PRO A 142 -2.91 8.05 -1.75
CA PRO A 142 -3.04 9.37 -2.35
C PRO A 142 -2.52 10.48 -1.43
N GLN A 143 -1.82 11.47 -2.00
CA GLN A 143 -1.28 12.59 -1.22
C GLN A 143 -2.20 13.80 -1.22
N GLU A 144 -2.51 14.33 -0.04
CA GLU A 144 -3.23 15.60 0.16
C GLU A 144 -2.26 16.69 0.65
N TYR A 145 -2.42 17.91 0.14
CA TYR A 145 -1.60 19.04 0.59
C TYR A 145 -2.18 19.61 1.88
N ASP A 146 -1.40 19.62 2.95
CA ASP A 146 -1.78 20.28 4.19
C ASP A 146 -1.20 21.70 4.21
N THR A 147 -2.10 22.68 4.15
CA THR A 147 -1.74 24.10 4.08
C THR A 147 -1.08 24.61 5.36
N ALA A 148 -1.41 24.01 6.52
CA ALA A 148 -0.80 24.39 7.80
C ALA A 148 0.64 23.87 7.90
N LEU A 149 0.88 22.63 7.45
CA LEU A 149 2.23 22.03 7.42
C LEU A 149 3.06 22.46 6.21
N LYS A 150 2.43 23.10 5.21
CA LYS A 150 3.03 23.41 3.90
C LYS A 150 3.71 22.21 3.25
N ALA A 151 3.09 21.04 3.39
CA ALA A 151 3.65 19.76 2.99
C ALA A 151 2.58 18.81 2.46
N TRP A 152 2.99 17.90 1.58
CA TRP A 152 2.16 16.78 1.14
C TRP A 152 2.12 15.71 2.22
N ILE A 153 0.93 15.40 2.70
CA ILE A 153 0.66 14.32 3.65
C ILE A 153 0.49 13.01 2.87
N ARG A 154 1.09 11.95 3.40
CA ARG A 154 1.17 10.63 2.77
C ARG A 154 0.55 9.57 3.66
N GLY A 155 -0.78 9.63 3.85
CA GLY A 155 -1.49 8.76 4.80
C GLY A 155 -2.89 8.37 4.33
N PRO A 156 -3.52 7.40 5.01
CA PRO A 156 -4.90 7.00 4.76
C PRO A 156 -5.84 8.15 5.10
N VAL A 157 -6.38 8.81 4.07
CA VAL A 157 -7.12 10.07 4.20
C VAL A 157 -8.30 9.94 5.15
N ASN A 158 -9.04 8.83 5.06
CA ASN A 158 -10.24 8.64 5.87
C ASN A 158 -9.89 8.39 7.33
N LEU A 159 -8.85 7.61 7.59
CA LEU A 159 -8.36 7.37 8.95
C LEU A 159 -7.78 8.65 9.57
N MET A 160 -7.04 9.44 8.79
CA MET A 160 -6.49 10.72 9.27
C MET A 160 -7.59 11.74 9.57
N ARG A 161 -8.63 11.83 8.75
CA ARG A 161 -9.80 12.70 9.00
C ARG A 161 -10.55 12.27 10.25
N LEU A 162 -10.77 10.97 10.42
CA LEU A 162 -11.35 10.44 11.65
C LEU A 162 -10.52 10.83 12.87
N GLY A 163 -9.20 10.66 12.83
CA GLY A 163 -8.30 11.11 13.89
C GLY A 163 -8.42 12.61 14.18
N LYS A 164 -8.47 13.46 13.15
CA LYS A 164 -8.68 14.92 13.30
C LYS A 164 -10.03 15.25 13.97
N CYS A 165 -11.12 14.62 13.54
CA CYS A 165 -12.44 14.85 14.11
C CYS A 165 -12.53 14.41 15.57
N MET A 166 -11.86 13.32 15.92
CA MET A 166 -11.83 12.82 17.30
C MET A 166 -10.77 13.51 18.17
N ALA A 167 -9.89 14.33 17.63
CA ALA A 167 -8.91 15.09 18.42
C ALA A 167 -9.44 16.46 18.90
N GLY A 168 -10.58 16.93 18.39
CA GLY A 168 -11.20 18.19 18.81
C GLY A 168 -12.24 17.99 19.92
N ASP A 169 -12.80 19.09 20.44
CA ASP A 169 -13.77 19.13 21.57
C ASP A 169 -15.08 18.35 21.33
N LYS A 170 -15.28 17.75 20.15
CA LYS A 170 -16.45 16.92 19.81
C LYS A 170 -16.41 15.50 20.39
N VAL A 171 -15.34 15.11 21.08
CA VAL A 171 -15.24 13.80 21.75
C VAL A 171 -16.35 13.61 22.79
N GLU A 172 -16.82 14.70 23.41
CA GLU A 172 -17.89 14.67 24.42
C GLU A 172 -19.24 14.14 23.92
N GLN A 173 -19.49 14.15 22.61
CA GLN A 173 -20.72 13.60 22.04
C GLN A 173 -20.62 12.09 21.75
N LEU A 174 -19.41 11.58 21.50
CA LEU A 174 -19.15 10.15 21.29
C LEU A 174 -18.99 9.38 22.61
N SER A 175 -18.70 10.07 23.71
CA SER A 175 -18.46 9.50 25.05
C SER A 175 -19.73 9.27 25.90
N ARG A 176 -20.94 9.47 25.35
CA ARG A 176 -22.21 9.26 26.08
C ARG A 176 -22.74 7.83 26.06
N GLY A 177 -21.99 6.88 25.47
CA GLY A 177 -22.29 5.45 25.53
C GLY A 177 -21.62 4.77 26.72
N PRO A 178 -22.14 3.64 27.23
CA PRO A 178 -21.66 3.02 28.47
C PRO A 178 -20.29 2.32 28.39
N ASP A 179 -19.54 2.39 27.28
CA ASP A 179 -18.21 1.75 27.19
C ASP A 179 -17.25 2.44 26.19
N THR A 180 -16.85 3.69 26.47
CA THR A 180 -16.05 4.52 25.56
C THR A 180 -14.58 4.65 25.96
N SER A 181 -14.15 3.91 26.98
CA SER A 181 -12.76 3.90 27.46
C SER A 181 -11.79 3.42 26.38
N ASP A 182 -12.16 2.38 25.63
CA ASP A 182 -11.45 1.90 24.45
C ASP A 182 -11.38 2.97 23.36
N LEU A 183 -12.48 3.70 23.12
CA LEU A 183 -12.54 4.76 22.11
C LEU A 183 -11.55 5.88 22.39
N HIS A 184 -11.42 6.34 23.64
CA HIS A 184 -10.42 7.34 24.01
C HIS A 184 -8.98 6.86 23.78
N SER A 185 -8.71 5.57 24.05
CA SER A 185 -7.39 4.98 23.79
C SER A 185 -7.09 4.90 22.28
N ILE A 186 -8.09 4.57 21.46
CA ILE A 186 -8.04 4.56 19.99
C ILE A 186 -7.75 5.97 19.50
N ILE A 187 -8.52 6.95 19.97
CA ILE A 187 -8.39 8.36 19.58
C ILE A 187 -7.00 8.88 19.91
N ARG A 188 -6.49 8.59 21.12
CA ARG A 188 -5.14 8.97 21.52
C ARG A 188 -4.12 8.33 20.57
N ARG A 189 -4.21 7.02 20.32
CA ARG A 189 -3.30 6.33 19.36
C ARG A 189 -3.39 6.91 17.94
N LEU A 190 -4.60 7.23 17.46
CA LEU A 190 -4.83 7.82 16.13
C LEU A 190 -4.36 9.29 16.03
N THR A 191 -4.37 10.03 17.13
CA THR A 191 -3.93 11.43 17.17
C THR A 191 -2.41 11.53 17.30
N PHE A 192 -1.78 10.63 18.08
CA PHE A 192 -0.32 10.52 18.20
C PHE A 192 0.36 9.90 16.97
N SER A 193 -0.41 9.28 16.07
CA SER A 193 0.09 8.53 14.92
C SER A 193 0.19 9.32 13.62
N LYS A 194 0.09 10.66 13.64
CA LYS A 194 0.36 11.47 12.44
C LYS A 194 1.72 11.14 11.81
N ASP A 195 2.72 10.83 12.63
CA ASP A 195 4.03 10.38 12.17
C ASP A 195 4.05 8.91 11.74
N LEU A 196 3.22 8.05 12.35
CA LEU A 196 3.13 6.62 12.02
C LEU A 196 2.49 6.40 10.64
N PHE A 197 1.57 7.29 10.25
CA PHE A 197 0.88 7.20 8.97
C PHE A 197 1.54 8.02 7.86
N ASN A 198 2.62 8.76 8.13
CA ASN A 198 3.38 9.45 7.10
C ASN A 198 4.40 8.50 6.46
N VAL A 199 3.90 7.57 5.66
CA VAL A 199 4.74 6.54 5.03
C VAL A 199 5.42 7.12 3.79
N PRO A 200 6.76 7.04 3.68
CA PRO A 200 7.45 7.54 2.49
C PRO A 200 7.11 6.72 1.25
N PRO A 201 7.46 7.23 0.04
CA PRO A 201 7.42 6.42 -1.17
C PRO A 201 8.16 5.10 -0.95
N ASP A 202 7.64 4.04 -1.54
CA ASP A 202 8.17 2.69 -1.33
C ASP A 202 8.27 1.95 -2.67
N PHE A 203 9.21 1.00 -2.73
CA PHE A 203 9.48 0.23 -3.93
C PHE A 203 8.40 -0.82 -4.20
N GLY A 204 7.62 -1.25 -3.20
CA GLY A 204 6.46 -2.13 -3.43
C GLY A 204 5.38 -1.44 -4.26
N SER A 205 4.90 -0.29 -3.80
CA SER A 205 3.94 0.58 -4.50
C SER A 205 4.47 1.08 -5.84
N THR A 206 5.77 1.36 -5.91
CA THR A 206 6.39 1.83 -7.17
C THR A 206 6.50 0.70 -8.18
N PHE A 207 7.04 -0.47 -7.80
CA PHE A 207 7.26 -1.56 -8.75
C PHE A 207 5.99 -2.30 -9.14
N ILE A 208 4.96 -2.34 -8.30
CA ILE A 208 3.66 -2.86 -8.75
C ILE A 208 3.08 -1.98 -9.88
N ASN A 209 3.24 -0.65 -9.82
CA ASN A 209 2.82 0.25 -10.90
C ASN A 209 3.69 0.09 -12.16
N ILE A 210 5.00 -0.10 -12.01
CA ILE A 210 5.88 -0.44 -13.14
C ILE A 210 5.47 -1.79 -13.75
N GLY A 211 5.09 -2.78 -12.92
CA GLY A 211 4.56 -4.07 -13.34
C GLY A 211 3.28 -3.92 -14.16
N LEU A 212 2.34 -3.07 -13.73
CA LEU A 212 1.15 -2.73 -14.52
C LEU A 212 1.53 -2.15 -15.89
N GLY A 213 2.50 -1.23 -15.96
CA GLY A 213 2.99 -0.70 -17.23
C GLY A 213 3.57 -1.78 -18.15
N SER A 214 4.30 -2.76 -17.59
CA SER A 214 4.83 -3.90 -18.32
C SER A 214 3.73 -4.81 -18.89
N VAL A 215 2.69 -5.09 -18.09
CA VAL A 215 1.53 -5.88 -18.51
C VAL A 215 0.78 -5.16 -19.63
N LEU A 216 0.48 -3.87 -19.46
CA LEU A 216 -0.20 -3.05 -20.47
C LEU A 216 0.59 -2.98 -21.77
N ARG A 217 1.91 -2.80 -21.70
CA ARG A 217 2.79 -2.81 -22.88
C ARG A 217 2.72 -4.15 -23.63
N SER A 218 2.75 -5.26 -22.91
CA SER A 218 2.69 -6.61 -23.50
C SER A 218 1.32 -6.88 -24.13
N MET A 219 0.27 -6.26 -23.59
CA MET A 219 -1.12 -6.40 -24.05
C MET A 219 -1.61 -5.19 -24.86
N ASN A 220 -0.68 -4.42 -25.46
CA ASN A 220 -1.00 -3.16 -26.12
C ASN A 220 -2.00 -3.35 -27.28
N SER A 221 -1.97 -4.48 -27.98
CA SER A 221 -2.95 -4.80 -29.03
C SER A 221 -4.40 -4.87 -28.54
N TYR A 222 -4.61 -5.15 -27.24
CA TYR A 222 -5.94 -5.23 -26.64
C TYR A 222 -6.34 -3.94 -25.91
N PHE A 223 -5.38 -3.20 -25.36
CA PHE A 223 -5.59 -2.09 -24.42
C PHE A 223 -4.71 -0.86 -24.73
N VAL A 224 -4.71 -0.39 -25.99
CA VAL A 224 -3.91 0.76 -26.43
C VAL A 224 -4.22 2.00 -25.60
N GLY A 225 -5.50 2.28 -25.35
CA GLY A 225 -5.93 3.48 -24.64
C GLY A 225 -5.45 3.51 -23.19
N ALA A 226 -5.47 2.37 -22.51
CA ALA A 226 -4.94 2.20 -21.17
C ALA A 226 -3.41 2.32 -21.15
N TYR A 227 -2.69 1.70 -22.10
CA TYR A 227 -1.23 1.80 -22.18
C TYR A 227 -0.75 3.23 -22.43
N ASP A 228 -1.38 3.97 -23.34
CA ASP A 228 -1.08 5.38 -23.61
C ASP A 228 -1.35 6.25 -22.38
N THR A 229 -2.43 5.94 -21.65
CA THR A 229 -2.76 6.63 -20.39
C THR A 229 -1.69 6.34 -19.34
N TRP A 230 -1.24 5.10 -19.20
CA TRP A 230 -0.18 4.77 -18.25
C TRP A 230 1.13 5.49 -18.62
N THR A 231 1.54 5.42 -19.88
CA THR A 231 2.78 6.02 -20.38
C THR A 231 2.80 7.54 -20.20
N SER A 232 1.69 8.23 -20.51
CA SER A 232 1.59 9.69 -20.31
C SER A 232 1.65 10.11 -18.84
N ASN A 233 1.30 9.23 -17.90
CA ASN A 233 1.34 9.51 -16.46
C ASN A 233 2.63 9.05 -15.77
N PHE A 234 3.33 8.04 -16.32
CA PHE A 234 4.46 7.37 -15.65
C PHE A 234 5.71 7.21 -16.54
N ALA A 235 5.93 8.12 -17.48
CA ALA A 235 7.02 8.04 -18.46
C ALA A 235 8.44 8.05 -17.87
N ASN A 236 8.66 8.56 -16.64
CA ASN A 236 10.00 8.72 -16.08
C ASN A 236 10.44 7.51 -15.23
N SER A 237 10.56 6.35 -15.86
CA SER A 237 11.11 5.14 -15.22
C SER A 237 12.57 5.32 -14.76
N ASN A 238 13.33 6.21 -15.40
CA ASN A 238 14.70 6.55 -14.99
C ASN A 238 14.75 7.10 -13.56
N SER A 239 13.75 7.88 -13.13
CA SER A 239 13.66 8.38 -11.75
C SER A 239 13.54 7.25 -10.71
N VAL A 240 12.84 6.17 -11.06
CA VAL A 240 12.68 4.98 -10.21
C VAL A 240 14.01 4.24 -10.12
N MET A 241 14.68 4.01 -11.25
CA MET A 241 15.98 3.33 -11.28
C MET A 241 17.08 4.13 -10.55
N ALA A 242 17.09 5.45 -10.69
CA ALA A 242 18.00 6.31 -9.95
C ALA A 242 17.77 6.20 -8.44
N SER A 243 16.50 6.21 -8.02
CA SER A 243 16.13 6.03 -6.61
C SER A 243 16.51 4.66 -6.09
N LEU A 244 16.28 3.60 -6.88
CA LEU A 244 16.70 2.23 -6.56
C LEU A 244 18.21 2.16 -6.29
N LYS A 245 19.01 2.70 -7.20
CA LYS A 245 20.47 2.71 -7.05
C LYS A 245 20.93 3.51 -5.84
N TYR A 246 20.28 4.63 -5.55
CA TYR A 246 20.64 5.52 -4.44
C TYR A 246 20.29 4.92 -3.07
N HIS A 247 19.17 4.19 -2.96
CA HIS A 247 18.70 3.58 -1.72
C HIS A 247 19.10 2.11 -1.53
N ALA A 248 19.70 1.47 -2.53
CA ALA A 248 20.18 0.11 -2.41
C ALA A 248 21.22 -0.02 -1.28
N TYR A 249 21.00 -0.99 -0.39
CA TYR A 249 21.89 -1.32 0.70
C TYR A 249 23.10 -2.10 0.17
N ARG A 250 24.28 -1.56 0.46
CA ARG A 250 25.60 -2.04 0.09
C ARG A 250 26.41 -2.27 1.38
N PRO A 251 26.29 -3.45 2.01
CA PRO A 251 26.83 -3.74 3.34
C PRO A 251 28.35 -3.64 3.42
N PHE A 252 29.06 -3.81 2.30
CA PHE A 252 30.52 -3.79 2.23
C PHE A 252 31.11 -2.52 1.64
N SER A 253 30.26 -1.54 1.31
CA SER A 253 30.73 -0.24 0.84
C SER A 253 31.46 0.50 1.95
N SER A 254 32.63 1.07 1.62
CA SER A 254 33.37 1.98 2.51
C SER A 254 32.67 3.33 2.66
N THR A 255 31.71 3.65 1.78
CA THR A 255 31.01 4.93 1.78
C THR A 255 29.87 4.92 2.79
N ARG A 256 29.99 5.73 3.84
CA ARG A 256 28.91 5.98 4.80
C ARG A 256 27.91 6.98 4.22
N GLN A 257 26.93 6.49 3.48
CA GLN A 257 25.79 7.28 3.01
C GLN A 257 24.57 7.02 3.90
N ALA A 258 23.81 8.08 4.22
CA ALA A 258 22.58 7.94 5.00
C ALA A 258 21.49 7.10 4.29
N SER A 259 21.57 6.98 2.95
CA SER A 259 20.69 6.12 2.16
C SER A 259 21.13 4.65 2.14
N ASN A 260 22.38 4.36 2.52
CA ASN A 260 22.93 3.02 2.59
C ASN A 260 22.71 2.41 3.98
N VAL A 261 21.44 2.27 4.37
CA VAL A 261 21.04 1.75 5.68
C VAL A 261 19.91 0.75 5.52
N VAL A 262 19.85 -0.19 6.46
CA VAL A 262 18.78 -1.17 6.58
C VAL A 262 18.34 -1.19 8.03
N ASP A 263 17.06 -1.46 8.30
CA ASP A 263 16.58 -1.53 9.68
C ASP A 263 17.14 -2.75 10.41
N THR A 264 17.19 -2.64 11.74
CA THR A 264 17.75 -3.67 12.62
C THR A 264 17.10 -5.04 12.42
N ARG A 265 15.78 -5.12 12.21
CA ARG A 265 15.09 -6.42 12.04
C ARG A 265 15.52 -7.08 10.72
N THR A 266 15.55 -6.30 9.64
CA THR A 266 16.03 -6.80 8.34
C THR A 266 17.50 -7.18 8.40
N TYR A 267 18.36 -6.40 9.08
CA TYR A 267 19.75 -6.79 9.29
C TYR A 267 19.87 -8.11 10.05
N PHE A 268 19.13 -8.27 11.16
CA PHE A 268 19.16 -9.52 11.93
C PHE A 268 18.72 -10.72 11.08
N PHE A 269 17.70 -10.57 10.24
CA PHE A 269 17.28 -11.60 9.31
C PHE A 269 18.39 -11.96 8.31
N LEU A 270 19.07 -10.97 7.73
CA LEU A 270 20.09 -11.16 6.70
C LEU A 270 21.50 -11.46 7.24
N ARG A 271 21.74 -11.35 8.55
CA ARG A 271 23.10 -11.35 9.12
C ARG A 271 23.97 -12.53 8.71
N LYS A 272 23.41 -13.74 8.63
CA LYS A 272 24.16 -14.96 8.26
C LYS A 272 24.61 -14.90 6.81
N PHE A 273 23.67 -14.60 5.91
CA PHE A 273 23.94 -14.36 4.50
C PHE A 273 25.02 -13.29 4.30
N LEU A 274 24.95 -12.18 5.06
CA LEU A 274 25.95 -11.11 4.98
C LEU A 274 27.34 -11.53 5.49
N GLN A 275 27.39 -12.35 6.54
CA GLN A 275 28.64 -12.90 7.06
C GLN A 275 29.31 -13.85 6.06
N GLU A 276 28.52 -14.75 5.47
CA GLU A 276 28.96 -15.69 4.43
C GLU A 276 29.46 -14.93 3.18
N ALA A 277 28.66 -14.00 2.67
CA ALA A 277 29.02 -13.19 1.52
C ALA A 277 30.31 -12.37 1.75
N LYS A 278 30.53 -11.87 2.97
CA LYS A 278 31.78 -11.19 3.34
C LYS A 278 32.97 -12.14 3.33
N GLY A 279 32.81 -13.36 3.88
CA GLY A 279 33.85 -14.38 3.88
C GLY A 279 34.26 -14.81 2.46
N GLU A 280 33.29 -14.85 1.55
CA GLU A 280 33.48 -15.21 0.14
C GLU A 280 33.85 -14.01 -0.76
N GLN A 281 34.04 -12.82 -0.19
CA GLN A 281 34.36 -11.59 -0.93
C GLN A 281 33.34 -11.25 -2.05
N LYS A 282 32.07 -11.58 -1.83
CA LYS A 282 30.99 -11.27 -2.78
C LYS A 282 30.62 -9.79 -2.71
N ASP A 283 30.44 -9.17 -3.88
CA ASP A 283 29.76 -7.88 -3.96
C ASP A 283 28.25 -8.07 -3.78
N VAL A 284 27.68 -7.37 -2.80
CA VAL A 284 26.28 -7.53 -2.40
C VAL A 284 25.57 -6.19 -2.52
N LEU A 285 24.45 -6.21 -3.24
CA LEU A 285 23.54 -5.09 -3.37
C LEU A 285 22.12 -5.58 -3.09
N LEU A 286 21.48 -4.97 -2.09
CA LEU A 286 20.15 -5.36 -1.62
C LEU A 286 19.19 -4.19 -1.80
N VAL A 287 18.03 -4.47 -2.39
CA VAL A 287 16.97 -3.47 -2.60
C VAL A 287 16.07 -3.45 -1.36
N PRO A 288 16.00 -2.34 -0.60
CA PRO A 288 15.07 -2.24 0.50
C PRO A 288 13.64 -2.08 -0.01
N LEU A 289 12.64 -2.28 0.86
CA LEU A 289 11.25 -2.01 0.53
C LEU A 289 10.95 -0.50 0.42
N TRP A 290 11.67 0.36 1.14
CA TRP A 290 11.33 1.77 1.32
C TRP A 290 12.33 2.73 0.65
N VAL A 291 11.85 3.87 0.12
CA VAL A 291 12.69 4.92 -0.51
C VAL A 291 13.25 5.91 0.54
N TRP A 292 13.07 5.69 1.83
CA TRP A 292 13.65 6.55 2.87
C TRP A 292 13.54 5.88 4.23
N PHE A 293 14.61 5.88 5.04
CA PHE A 293 14.59 5.34 6.40
C PHE A 293 15.02 6.43 7.39
N ARG A 294 14.07 7.29 7.80
CA ARG A 294 14.21 8.13 8.99
C ARG A 294 12.92 8.11 9.82
N ILE A 295 12.44 6.91 10.11
CA ILE A 295 11.41 6.72 11.12
C ILE A 295 12.10 6.72 12.49
N PHE A 296 12.14 7.87 13.14
CA PHE A 296 12.34 7.93 14.59
C PHE A 296 11.01 7.55 15.25
N ILE A 297 10.70 6.26 15.37
CA ILE A 297 9.69 5.86 16.36
C ILE A 297 10.37 6.00 17.72
N HIS A 298 10.11 7.12 18.38
CA HIS A 298 10.38 7.25 19.80
C HIS A 298 9.29 6.47 20.52
N PHE A 299 9.55 5.20 20.87
CA PHE A 299 8.76 4.51 21.87
C PHE A 299 9.08 5.14 23.23
N SER A 300 8.47 6.27 23.54
CA SER A 300 8.39 6.78 24.91
C SER A 300 7.24 6.07 25.63
N GLY A 301 7.37 4.76 25.76
CA GLY A 301 6.56 3.95 26.67
C GLY A 301 7.54 3.24 27.59
N ASN A 302 7.37 3.39 28.90
CA ASN A 302 8.15 2.67 29.91
C ASN A 302 7.90 1.16 29.77
N CYS A 303 8.57 0.53 28.82
CA CYS A 303 8.75 -0.91 28.78
C CYS A 303 10.09 -1.19 29.45
N SER A 304 10.03 -1.77 30.65
CA SER A 304 11.18 -2.06 31.52
C SER A 304 12.22 -3.04 30.93
N LEU A 305 12.02 -3.49 29.68
CA LEU A 305 12.88 -4.46 29.00
C LEU A 305 13.73 -3.88 27.86
N CYS A 306 13.63 -2.59 27.54
CA CYS A 306 14.45 -1.96 26.50
C CYS A 306 14.82 -0.51 26.84
N GLN A 307 15.71 -0.29 27.81
CA GLN A 307 16.39 1.00 27.97
C GLN A 307 17.69 1.03 27.17
N ILE A 308 17.68 1.66 25.99
CA ILE A 308 18.91 2.15 25.36
C ILE A 308 19.00 3.64 25.69
N LYS A 309 19.81 3.99 26.69
CA LYS A 309 20.21 5.37 26.98
C LYS A 309 21.14 5.86 25.86
N SER A 310 20.60 6.63 24.93
CA SER A 310 21.40 7.47 24.03
C SER A 310 21.93 8.68 24.81
N ARG A 311 23.17 8.62 25.30
CA ARG A 311 23.91 9.84 25.69
C ARG A 311 24.17 10.66 24.44
N ARG A 312 23.54 11.84 24.33
CA ARG A 312 24.01 12.91 23.46
C ARG A 312 25.27 13.49 24.12
N ASN A 313 26.41 13.38 23.45
CA ASN A 313 27.50 14.31 23.67
C ASN A 313 27.57 15.23 22.45
N VAL A 314 27.72 16.51 22.76
CA VAL A 314 28.01 17.65 21.88
C VAL A 314 29.24 17.36 21.03
#